data_AF-A0A820LBB1-F1
#
_entry.id   AF-A0A820LBB1-F1
#
_cell.length_a   1.000
_cell.length_b   1.000
_cell.length_c   1.000
_cell.angle_alpha   90.00
_cell.angle_beta   90.00
_cell.angle_gamma   90.00
#
_symmetry.space_group_name_H-M   'P 1'
#
loop_
_entity.id
_entity.type
_entity.pdbx_description
1 polymer ?
#
loop_
_entity_poly.entity_id
_entity_poly.type
_entity_poly.pdbx_seq_one_letter_code
_entity_poly.pdbx_strand_id
1 'polypeptide(L)'
;MLIVFILAFGVSSYSLIYGVRPFTWHLPREIVNLAYWQIFGELNALEKFEHDYKANGYAVFILLVAYMAVVSMLLINLLIAMF
;
A
#
# COMPACT_ATOMS: atom_id res chain seq x y z
N MET A 1 12.30 -8.22 -5.26
CA MET A 1 12.10 -6.76 -5.43
C MET A 1 10.69 -6.32 -5.06
N LEU A 2 9.64 -6.96 -5.59
CA LEU A 2 8.24 -6.63 -5.31
C LEU A 2 7.89 -6.60 -3.80
N ILE A 3 8.38 -7.56 -3.01
CA ILE A 3 8.18 -7.60 -1.54
C ILE A 3 8.72 -6.37 -0.81
N VAL A 4 9.85 -5.80 -1.26
CA VAL A 4 10.44 -4.61 -0.64
C VAL A 4 9.54 -3.40 -0.87
N PHE A 5 8.96 -3.27 -2.07
CA PHE A 5 8.01 -2.22 -2.40
C PHE A 5 6.69 -2.37 -1.63
N ILE A 6 6.16 -3.59 -1.49
CA ILE A 6 4.97 -3.87 -0.66
C ILE A 6 5.18 -3.37 0.76
N LEU A 7 6.32 -3.72 1.38
CA LEU A 7 6.61 -3.35 2.76
C LEU A 7 6.85 -1.85 2.90
N ALA A 8 7.58 -1.23 1.98
CA ALA A 8 7.83 0.22 2.00
C ALA A 8 6.51 1.02 1.89
N PHE A 9 5.63 0.63 0.98
CA PHE A 9 4.32 1.26 0.80
C PHE A 9 3.38 0.99 1.98
N GLY A 10 3.31 -0.26 2.43
CA GLY A 10 2.45 -0.66 3.53
C GLY A 10 2.80 0.04 4.83
N VAL A 11 4.08 0.08 5.21
CA VAL A 11 4.54 0.72 6.46
C VAL A 11 4.30 2.24 6.40
N SER A 12 4.62 2.87 5.27
CA SER A 12 4.43 4.32 5.10
C SER A 12 2.95 4.70 5.17
N SER A 13 2.10 3.99 4.43
CA SER A 13 0.64 4.22 4.45
C SER A 13 0.07 3.99 5.84
N TYR A 14 0.43 2.87 6.48
CA TYR A 14 -0.05 2.56 7.83
C TYR A 14 0.37 3.62 8.85
N SER A 15 1.61 4.11 8.78
CA SER A 15 2.11 5.17 9.66
C SER A 15 1.41 6.51 9.42
N LEU A 16 1.06 6.84 8.17
CA LEU A 16 0.32 8.06 7.83
C LEU A 16 -1.11 8.00 8.36
N ILE A 17 -1.76 6.84 8.27
CA ILE A 17 -3.19 6.67 8.58
C ILE A 17 -3.44 6.48 10.07
N TYR A 18 -2.66 5.60 10.71
CA TYR A 18 -2.93 5.18 12.08
C TYR A 18 -2.02 5.87 13.10
N GLY A 19 -1.01 6.63 12.64
CA GLY A 19 -0.05 7.29 13.49
C GLY A 19 0.80 6.29 14.27
N VAL A 20 1.25 6.69 15.47
CA VAL A 20 2.04 5.84 16.36
C VAL A 20 1.10 5.00 17.22
N ARG A 21 1.02 3.69 16.95
CA ARG A 21 0.25 2.72 17.74
C ARG A 21 1.17 1.72 18.45
N PRO A 22 0.74 1.15 19.60
CA PRO A 22 1.50 0.11 20.29
C PRO A 22 1.64 -1.13 19.39
N PHE A 23 2.84 -1.71 19.39
CA PHE A 23 3.15 -2.89 18.58
C PHE A 23 2.23 -4.06 18.96
N THR A 24 1.46 -4.52 17.98
CA THR A 24 0.55 -5.67 18.11
C THR A 24 0.91 -6.69 17.04
N TRP A 25 0.89 -7.98 17.37
CA TRP A 25 1.22 -9.09 16.45
C TRP A 25 0.38 -9.14 15.16
N HIS A 26 -0.76 -8.45 15.14
CA HIS A 26 -1.64 -8.33 13.98
C HIS A 26 -1.17 -7.26 12.98
N LEU A 27 -0.32 -6.31 13.40
CA LEU A 27 0.17 -5.19 12.57
C LEU A 27 0.87 -5.62 11.27
N PRO A 28 1.86 -6.54 11.29
CA PRO A 28 2.58 -6.88 10.08
C PRO A 28 1.67 -7.52 9.04
N ARG A 29 0.68 -8.29 9.50
CA ARG A 29 -0.34 -8.91 8.63
C ARG A 29 -1.21 -7.85 7.99
N GLU A 30 -1.71 -6.89 8.76
CA GLU A 30 -2.55 -5.81 8.24
C GLU A 30 -1.82 -4.96 7.20
N ILE A 31 -0.57 -4.59 7.49
CA ILE A 31 0.28 -3.78 6.62
C ILE A 31 0.49 -4.47 5.26
N VAL A 32 0.88 -5.75 5.29
CA VAL A 32 1.14 -6.51 4.05
C VAL A 32 -0.14 -6.75 3.28
N ASN A 33 -1.23 -7.12 3.96
CA ASN A 33 -2.49 -7.43 3.30
C ASN A 33 -3.02 -6.22 2.53
N LEU A 34 -2.92 -5.03 3.14
CA LEU A 34 -3.39 -3.78 2.55
C LEU A 34 -2.66 -3.44 1.23
N ALA A 35 -1.34 -3.63 1.20
CA ALA A 35 -0.51 -3.38 0.02
C ALA A 35 -0.59 -4.51 -1.03
N TYR A 36 -0.83 -5.75 -0.60
CA TYR A 36 -0.88 -6.93 -1.46
C TYR A 36 -2.12 -6.94 -2.36
N TRP A 37 -3.31 -6.68 -1.80
CA TRP A 37 -4.57 -6.69 -2.57
C TRP A 37 -4.60 -5.63 -3.68
N GLN A 38 -3.93 -4.50 -3.49
CA GLN A 38 -3.81 -3.46 -4.51
C GLN A 38 -3.07 -3.92 -5.77
N ILE A 39 -2.13 -4.87 -5.66
CA ILE A 39 -1.40 -5.41 -6.82
C ILE A 39 -2.36 -6.10 -7.79
N PHE A 40 -3.42 -6.71 -7.25
CA PHE A 40 -4.45 -7.41 -8.03
C PHE A 40 -5.61 -6.50 -8.44
N GLY A 41 -5.54 -5.20 -8.16
CA GLY A 41 -6.57 -4.22 -8.53
C GLY A 41 -7.70 -4.08 -7.51
N GLU A 42 -7.60 -4.68 -6.33
CA GLU A 42 -8.59 -4.49 -5.27
C GLU A 42 -8.33 -3.18 -4.51
N LEU A 43 -9.25 -2.22 -4.65
CA LEU A 43 -9.15 -0.87 -4.11
C LEU A 43 -9.80 -0.69 -2.73
N ASN A 44 -10.09 -1.78 -2.00
CA ASN A 44 -10.65 -1.71 -0.64
C ASN A 44 -9.76 -0.91 0.34
N ALA A 45 -8.45 -0.86 0.07
CA ALA A 45 -7.52 0.01 0.78
C ALA A 45 -7.83 1.51 0.58
N LEU A 46 -8.27 1.91 -0.62
CA LEU A 46 -8.64 3.30 -0.95
C LEU A 46 -9.86 3.75 -0.17
N GLU A 47 -10.89 2.90 -0.09
CA GLU A 47 -12.10 3.17 0.69
C GLU A 47 -11.78 3.31 2.18
N LYS A 48 -10.89 2.44 2.68
CA LYS A 48 -10.37 2.55 4.06
C LYS A 48 -9.63 3.86 4.30
N PHE A 49 -8.88 4.36 3.31
CA PHE A 49 -8.16 5.62 3.41
C PHE A 49 -9.09 6.84 3.37
N GLU A 50 -10.13 6.79 2.54
CA GLU A 50 -11.12 7.86 2.40
C GLU A 50 -12.01 7.96 3.64
N HIS A 51 -12.36 6.82 4.26
CA HIS A 51 -13.23 6.81 5.43
C HIS A 51 -12.53 7.20 6.74
N ASP A 52 -11.27 6.78 6.95
CA ASP A 52 -10.54 7.01 8.21
C ASP A 52 -9.83 8.38 8.27
N TYR A 53 -9.68 9.14 7.18
CA TYR A 53 -8.74 10.28 7.16
C TYR A 53 -9.27 11.60 6.55
N LYS A 54 -9.29 12.67 7.38
CA LYS A 54 -9.67 14.05 6.99
C LYS A 54 -8.51 15.06 6.85
N ALA A 55 -7.28 14.75 7.28
CA ALA A 55 -6.20 15.76 7.37
C ALA A 55 -5.02 15.60 6.38
N ASN A 56 -4.65 14.38 5.99
CA ASN A 56 -3.49 14.03 5.13
C ASN A 56 -3.88 13.09 3.97
N GLY A 57 -5.15 13.08 3.58
CA GLY A 57 -5.64 12.21 2.50
C GLY A 57 -4.87 12.38 1.19
N TYR A 58 -4.46 13.61 0.88
CA TYR A 58 -3.64 13.92 -0.30
C TYR A 58 -2.28 13.20 -0.33
N ALA A 59 -1.61 13.06 0.81
CA ALA A 59 -0.29 12.41 0.88
C ALA A 59 -0.40 10.91 0.63
N VAL A 60 -1.39 10.25 1.26
CA VAL A 60 -1.66 8.83 1.07
C VAL A 60 -2.12 8.55 -0.37
N PHE A 61 -2.94 9.44 -0.93
CA PHE A 61 -3.40 9.34 -2.32
C PHE A 61 -2.23 9.41 -3.32
N ILE A 62 -1.32 10.37 -3.16
CA ILE A 62 -0.11 10.47 -3.99
C ILE A 62 0.77 9.22 -3.85
N LEU A 63 0.94 8.72 -2.63
CA LEU A 63 1.72 7.50 -2.36
C LEU A 63 1.11 6.29 -3.08
N LEU A 64 -0.22 6.19 -3.07
CA LEU A 64 -0.99 5.12 -3.71
C LEU A 64 -0.90 5.16 -5.25
N VAL A 65 -1.03 6.35 -5.84
CA VAL A 65 -0.84 6.53 -7.29
C VAL A 65 0.57 6.14 -7.70
N ALA A 66 1.59 6.57 -6.95
CA ALA A 66 2.97 6.19 -7.21
C ALA A 66 3.19 4.67 -7.08
N TYR A 67 2.60 4.05 -6.07
CA TYR A 67 2.68 2.60 -5.87
C TYR A 67 2.03 1.82 -7.01
N MET A 68 0.82 2.19 -7.43
CA MET A 68 0.15 1.53 -8.55
C MET A 68 0.90 1.71 -9.87
N ALA A 69 1.47 2.89 -10.13
CA ALA A 69 2.28 3.10 -11.33
C ALA A 69 3.52 2.19 -11.34
N VAL A 70 4.28 2.12 -10.24
CA VAL A 70 5.50 1.30 -10.18
C VAL A 70 5.18 -0.19 -10.18
N VAL A 71 4.20 -0.63 -9.40
CA VAL A 71 3.92 -2.07 -9.27
C VAL A 71 3.18 -2.59 -10.49
N SER A 72 2.08 -1.94 -10.89
CA SER A 72 1.24 -2.45 -11.97
C SER A 72 1.82 -2.20 -13.36
N MET A 73 2.44 -1.03 -13.61
CA MET A 73 2.97 -0.73 -14.97
C MET A 73 4.40 -1.22 -15.18
N LEU A 74 5.22 -1.31 -14.14
CA LEU A 74 6.64 -1.66 -14.28
C LEU A 74 6.94 -3.07 -13.78
N LEU A 75 6.68 -3.37 -12.50
CA LEU A 75 7.07 -4.66 -11.91
C LEU A 75 6.28 -5.85 -12.45
N ILE A 76 4.95 -5.75 -12.57
CA ILE A 76 4.12 -6.83 -13.14
C ILE A 76 4.47 -7.04 -14.61
N ASN A 77 4.60 -5.98 -15.40
CA ASN A 77 4.97 -6.11 -16.82
C ASN A 77 6.38 -6.69 -17.01
N LEU A 78 7.34 -6.31 -16.16
CA LEU A 78 8.69 -6.89 -16.17
C LEU A 78 8.68 -8.35 -15.74
N LEU A 79 7.81 -8.73 -14.79
CA LEU A 79 7.62 -10.13 -14.41
C LEU A 79 7.07 -10.95 -15.57
N ILE A 80 6.05 -10.45 -16.27
CA ILE A 80 5.49 -11.10 -17.47
C ILE A 80 6.56 -11.25 -18.55
N ALA A 81 7.41 -10.23 -18.76
CA ALA A 81 8.47 -10.27 -19.77
C ALA A 81 9.60 -11.29 -19.47
N MET A 82 9.76 -11.71 -18.20
CA MET A 82 10.75 -12.73 -17.81
C MET A 82 10.22 -14.16 -17.92
N PHE A 83 8.91 -14.36 -18.05
CA PHE A 83 8.27 -15.67 -18.25
C PHE A 83 8.07 -15.96 -19.74
#